data_AF-A0A522ZUS4-F1
#
_entry.id   AF-A0A522ZUS4-F1
#
_cell.length_a   1.000
_cell.length_b   1.000
_cell.length_c   1.000
_cell.angle_alpha   90.00
_cell.angle_beta   90.00
_cell.angle_gamma   90.00
#
_symmetry.space_group_name_H-M   'P 1'
#
loop_
_entity.id
_entity.type
_entity.pdbx_description
1 polymer ?
#
loop_
_entity_poly.entity_id
_entity_poly.type
_entity_poly.pdbx_seq_one_letter_code
_entity_poly.pdbx_strand_id
1 'polypeptide(L)'
;MADAQAAENAVDQLDSWQAIHAAYRRYAHCDDGSIAEGFTDKVVHLLATRWGSLGQAQRIAARDSGFQSFMLRHIDSTALTSELDRIAHSARHQCPRSATVLCKQIAGAAEAANSDAGPRE
;
A
#
# COMPACT_ATOMS: atom_id res chain seq x y z
N MET A 1 14.56 -18.77 4.80
CA MET A 1 15.30 -17.98 5.82
C MET A 1 16.12 -16.88 5.17
N ALA A 2 16.99 -17.16 4.19
CA ALA A 2 17.74 -16.12 3.48
C ALA A 2 16.84 -15.07 2.80
N ASP A 3 15.74 -15.50 2.20
CA ASP A 3 14.79 -14.58 1.55
C ASP A 3 14.01 -13.70 2.55
N ALA A 4 13.73 -14.19 3.76
CA ALA A 4 13.04 -13.41 4.79
C ALA A 4 13.94 -12.27 5.31
N GLN A 5 15.20 -12.57 5.67
CA GLN A 5 16.16 -11.54 6.08
C GLN A 5 16.44 -10.52 4.96
N ALA A 6 16.49 -10.98 3.71
CA ALA A 6 16.65 -10.10 2.56
C ALA A 6 15.41 -9.22 2.32
N ALA A 7 14.21 -9.74 2.58
CA ALA A 7 12.97 -8.97 2.51
C ALA A 7 12.92 -7.89 3.58
N GLU A 8 13.23 -8.22 4.84
CA GLU A 8 13.31 -7.26 5.95
C GLU A 8 14.26 -6.10 5.62
N ASN A 9 15.47 -6.40 5.14
CA ASN A 9 16.44 -5.37 4.76
C ASN A 9 15.99 -4.54 3.54
N ALA A 10 15.16 -5.11 2.66
CA ALA A 10 14.70 -4.44 1.44
C ALA A 10 13.54 -3.47 1.71
N VAL A 11 12.72 -3.73 2.73
CA VAL A 11 11.57 -2.89 3.10
C VAL A 11 11.98 -1.43 3.29
N ASP A 12 13.13 -1.18 3.93
CA ASP A 12 13.64 0.16 4.20
C ASP A 12 13.92 1.01 2.95
N GLN A 13 14.04 0.38 1.78
CA GLN A 13 14.39 1.04 0.51
C GLN A 13 13.20 1.13 -0.47
N LEU A 14 11.98 0.84 -0.01
CA LEU A 14 10.80 0.80 -0.86
C LEU A 14 10.14 2.18 -1.04
N ASP A 15 10.89 3.14 -1.59
CA ASP A 15 10.44 4.53 -1.76
C ASP A 15 9.65 4.80 -3.06
N SER A 16 9.39 3.77 -3.87
CA SER A 16 8.70 3.92 -5.15
C SER A 16 7.85 2.71 -5.50
N TRP A 17 6.84 2.91 -6.34
CA TRP A 17 5.97 1.82 -6.81
C TRP A 17 6.72 0.73 -7.56
N GLN A 18 7.80 1.07 -8.25
CA GLN A 18 8.66 0.10 -8.92
C GLN A 18 9.47 -0.74 -7.92
N ALA A 19 10.00 -0.12 -6.87
CA ALA A 19 10.69 -0.84 -5.81
C ALA A 19 9.74 -1.79 -5.08
N ILE A 20 8.55 -1.29 -4.70
CA ILE A 20 7.51 -2.11 -4.06
C ILE A 20 7.07 -3.26 -4.98
N HIS A 21 6.87 -3.02 -6.28
CA HIS A 21 6.53 -4.09 -7.22
C HIS A 21 7.64 -5.13 -7.38
N ALA A 22 8.90 -4.70 -7.47
CA ALA A 22 10.05 -5.60 -7.54
C ALA A 22 10.18 -6.45 -6.27
N ALA A 23 9.99 -5.84 -5.10
CA ALA A 23 9.99 -6.54 -3.82
C ALA A 23 8.81 -7.51 -3.70
N TYR A 24 7.59 -7.10 -4.07
CA TYR A 24 6.42 -7.98 -4.18
C TYR A 24 6.71 -9.21 -5.04
N ARG A 25 7.24 -9.02 -6.26
CA ARG A 25 7.55 -10.11 -7.19
C ARG A 25 8.53 -11.13 -6.62
N ARG A 26 9.42 -10.69 -5.71
CA ARG A 26 10.46 -11.53 -5.12
C ARG A 26 10.03 -12.13 -3.78
N TYR A 27 9.30 -11.38 -2.96
CA TYR A 27 9.11 -11.67 -1.53
C TYR A 27 7.65 -11.77 -1.11
N ALA A 28 6.67 -11.71 -2.02
CA ALA A 28 5.25 -11.90 -1.64
C ALA A 28 4.95 -13.24 -0.95
N HIS A 29 5.83 -14.24 -1.12
CA HIS A 29 5.73 -15.51 -0.40
C HIS A 29 6.20 -15.43 1.06
N CYS A 30 6.84 -14.33 1.45
CA CYS A 30 7.26 -13.99 2.81
C CYS A 30 6.40 -12.86 3.40
N ASP A 31 5.24 -12.56 2.81
CA ASP A 31 4.31 -11.53 3.27
C ASP A 31 3.58 -11.95 4.56
N ASP A 32 4.34 -12.05 5.64
CA ASP A 32 3.91 -12.45 6.98
C ASP A 32 4.77 -11.74 8.05
N GLY A 33 4.21 -11.57 9.25
CA GLY A 33 4.89 -10.91 10.38
C GLY A 33 5.48 -9.54 10.02
N SER A 34 6.71 -9.28 10.46
CA SER A 34 7.37 -7.97 10.28
C SER A 34 7.61 -7.57 8.82
N ILE A 35 7.64 -8.54 7.90
CA ILE A 35 7.74 -8.24 6.46
C ILE A 35 6.42 -7.67 5.94
N ALA A 36 5.28 -8.26 6.35
CA ALA A 36 3.96 -7.76 6.00
C ALA A 36 3.72 -6.37 6.59
N GLU A 37 4.10 -6.15 7.86
CA GLU A 37 4.04 -4.82 8.51
C GLU A 37 4.90 -3.81 7.75
N GLY A 38 6.09 -4.22 7.32
CA GLY A 38 6.97 -3.41 6.48
C GLY A 38 6.35 -3.02 5.14
N PHE A 39 5.69 -3.95 4.45
CA PHE A 39 4.96 -3.65 3.23
C PHE A 39 3.77 -2.72 3.47
N THR A 40 3.02 -2.92 4.56
CA THR A 40 1.93 -2.03 4.98
C THR A 40 2.44 -0.61 5.18
N ASP A 41 3.51 -0.41 5.96
CA ASP A 41 4.16 0.89 6.16
C ASP A 41 4.48 1.55 4.81
N LYS A 42 5.18 0.85 3.92
CA LYS A 42 5.65 1.45 2.66
C LYS A 42 4.52 1.74 1.68
N VAL A 43 3.52 0.86 1.56
CA VAL A 43 2.36 1.08 0.68
C VAL A 43 1.53 2.27 1.17
N VAL A 44 1.19 2.30 2.46
CA VAL A 44 0.39 3.38 3.06
C VAL A 44 1.15 4.69 3.01
N HIS A 45 2.42 4.69 3.41
CA HIS A 45 3.25 5.89 3.39
C HIS A 45 3.37 6.48 1.99
N LEU A 46 3.57 5.65 0.97
CA LEU A 46 3.71 6.11 -0.41
C LEU A 46 2.39 6.68 -0.96
N LEU A 47 1.24 6.07 -0.62
CA LEU A 47 -0.07 6.63 -0.96
C LEU A 47 -0.30 7.97 -0.25
N ALA A 48 -0.02 8.05 1.05
CA ALA A 48 -0.30 9.23 1.86
C ALA A 48 0.59 10.43 1.51
N THR A 49 1.87 10.18 1.18
CA THR A 49 2.86 11.26 0.97
C THR A 49 3.16 11.54 -0.50
N ARG A 50 2.98 10.55 -1.39
CA ARG A 50 3.28 10.67 -2.82
C ARG A 50 2.07 10.33 -3.68
N TRP A 51 0.88 10.82 -3.32
CA TRP A 51 -0.36 10.57 -4.06
C TRP A 51 -0.26 10.85 -5.58
N GLY A 52 0.50 11.87 -5.99
CA GLY A 52 0.75 12.16 -7.41
C GLY A 52 1.41 11.03 -8.21
N SER A 53 2.05 10.07 -7.52
CA SER A 53 2.63 8.86 -8.11
C SER A 53 1.63 7.72 -8.31
N LEU A 54 0.36 7.87 -7.89
CA LEU A 54 -0.69 6.85 -8.05
C LEU A 54 -0.86 6.40 -9.51
N GLY A 55 -0.63 7.29 -10.48
CA GLY A 55 -0.65 6.92 -11.90
C GLY A 55 0.42 5.89 -12.30
N GLN A 56 1.55 5.81 -11.58
CA GLN A 56 2.53 4.75 -11.75
C GLN A 56 2.01 3.44 -11.16
N ALA A 57 1.50 3.47 -9.93
CA ALA A 57 0.90 2.31 -9.27
C ALA A 57 -0.22 1.70 -10.13
N GLN A 58 -1.12 2.54 -10.64
CA GLN A 58 -2.22 2.14 -11.51
C GLN A 58 -1.72 1.41 -12.77
N ARG A 59 -0.66 1.89 -13.40
CA ARG A 59 -0.10 1.26 -14.62
C ARG A 59 0.52 -0.11 -14.33
N ILE A 60 1.10 -0.29 -13.15
CA ILE A 60 1.64 -1.58 -12.71
C ILE A 60 0.48 -2.53 -12.37
N ALA A 61 -0.47 -2.09 -11.54
CA ALA A 61 -1.67 -2.84 -11.16
C ALA A 61 -2.50 -3.31 -12.36
N ALA A 62 -2.61 -2.48 -13.41
CA ALA A 62 -3.30 -2.84 -14.65
C ALA A 62 -2.63 -3.99 -15.43
N ARG A 63 -1.33 -4.24 -15.20
CA ARG A 63 -0.56 -5.32 -15.82
C ARG A 63 -0.37 -6.53 -14.90
N ASP A 64 -0.52 -6.33 -13.60
CA ASP A 64 -0.31 -7.33 -12.56
C ASP A 64 -1.44 -7.21 -11.52
N SER A 65 -2.51 -7.98 -11.73
CA SER A 65 -3.66 -7.97 -10.82
C SER A 65 -3.30 -8.51 -9.43
N GLY A 66 -2.29 -9.38 -9.33
CA GLY A 66 -1.77 -9.85 -8.05
C GLY A 66 -1.17 -8.71 -7.25
N PHE A 67 -0.42 -7.82 -7.91
CA PHE A 67 0.09 -6.61 -7.29
C PHE A 67 -1.02 -5.66 -6.84
N GLN A 68 -2.10 -5.53 -7.61
CA GLN A 68 -3.26 -4.72 -7.18
C GLN A 68 -3.88 -5.25 -5.89
N SER A 69 -4.13 -6.56 -5.81
CA SER A 69 -4.68 -7.20 -4.62
C SER A 69 -3.75 -7.08 -3.42
N PHE A 70 -2.44 -7.22 -3.65
CA PHE A 70 -1.40 -7.01 -2.64
C PHE A 70 -1.41 -5.58 -2.09
N MET A 71 -1.41 -4.57 -2.96
CA MET A 71 -1.49 -3.17 -2.53
C MET A 71 -2.74 -2.89 -1.68
N LEU A 72 -3.91 -3.39 -2.11
CA LEU A 72 -5.16 -3.15 -1.39
C LEU A 72 -5.21 -3.86 -0.04
N ARG A 73 -4.60 -5.06 0.07
CA ARG A 73 -4.46 -5.79 1.34
C ARG A 73 -3.63 -5.04 2.37
N HIS A 74 -2.58 -4.36 1.92
CA HIS A 74 -1.67 -3.58 2.76
C HIS A 74 -2.19 -2.20 3.14
N ILE A 75 -3.44 -1.87 2.79
CA ILE A 75 -4.15 -0.74 3.38
C ILE A 75 -5.02 -1.32 4.50
N ASP A 76 -4.40 -1.53 5.66
CA ASP A 76 -5.01 -2.19 6.81
C ASP A 76 -4.80 -1.40 8.12
N SER A 77 -5.43 -1.88 9.20
CA SER A 77 -5.51 -1.19 10.49
C SER A 77 -4.19 -1.12 11.26
N THR A 78 -3.17 -1.89 10.88
CA THR A 78 -1.83 -1.81 11.46
C THR A 78 -1.09 -0.54 11.04
N ALA A 79 -1.55 0.13 9.98
CA ALA A 79 -0.98 1.37 9.51
C ALA A 79 -1.34 2.59 10.39
N LEU A 80 -0.62 3.70 10.16
CA LEU A 80 -0.87 4.96 10.85
C LEU A 80 -2.23 5.55 10.45
N THR A 81 -3.11 5.76 11.43
CA THR A 81 -4.45 6.33 11.22
C THR A 81 -4.42 7.65 10.45
N SER A 82 -3.44 8.52 10.73
CA SER A 82 -3.28 9.81 10.04
C SER A 82 -2.93 9.66 8.56
N GLU A 83 -2.27 8.58 8.17
CA GLU A 83 -2.00 8.27 6.77
C GLU A 83 -3.21 7.64 6.10
N LEU A 84 -3.92 6.73 6.77
CA LEU A 84 -5.19 6.16 6.28
C LEU A 84 -6.22 7.26 5.99
N ASP A 85 -6.37 8.26 6.87
CA ASP A 85 -7.25 9.40 6.66
C ASP A 85 -6.84 10.22 5.42
N ARG A 86 -5.54 10.53 5.28
CA ARG A 86 -5.00 11.22 4.10
C ARG A 86 -5.23 10.46 2.81
N ILE A 87 -5.09 9.13 2.84
CA ILE A 87 -5.34 8.26 1.69
C ILE A 87 -6.82 8.31 1.31
N ALA A 88 -7.74 8.14 2.27
CA ALA A 88 -9.17 8.21 2.02
C ALA A 88 -9.57 9.58 1.44
N HIS A 89 -9.04 10.67 2.01
CA HIS A 89 -9.26 12.03 1.51
C HIS A 89 -8.73 12.19 0.07
N SER A 90 -7.49 11.78 -0.21
CA SER A 90 -6.87 11.92 -1.53
C SER A 90 -7.57 11.05 -2.57
N ALA A 91 -8.02 9.85 -2.19
CA ALA A 91 -8.80 8.95 -3.03
C ALA A 91 -10.16 9.53 -3.43
N ARG A 92 -10.76 10.37 -2.59
CA ARG A 92 -12.06 11.01 -2.85
C ARG A 92 -11.92 12.31 -3.64
N HIS A 93 -10.91 13.12 -3.33
CA HIS A 93 -10.80 14.50 -3.83
C HIS A 93 -9.73 14.70 -4.90
N GLN A 94 -8.71 13.85 -4.95
CA GLN A 94 -7.55 13.97 -5.84
C GLN A 94 -7.40 12.76 -6.74
N CYS A 95 -8.49 12.02 -6.98
CA CYS A 95 -8.43 10.84 -7.85
C CYS A 95 -8.22 11.23 -9.32
N PRO A 96 -7.19 10.70 -10.00
CA PRO A 96 -7.06 10.87 -11.44
C PRO A 96 -8.17 10.12 -12.18
N ARG A 97 -8.68 10.73 -13.26
CA ARG A 97 -9.79 10.17 -14.06
C ARG A 97 -9.52 8.75 -14.59
N SER A 98 -8.26 8.41 -14.85
CA SER A 98 -7.86 7.09 -15.32
C SER A 98 -7.90 6.01 -14.23
N ALA A 99 -7.96 6.38 -12.95
CA ALA A 99 -7.83 5.47 -11.82
C ALA A 99 -9.11 5.39 -10.95
N THR A 100 -10.27 5.82 -11.46
CA THR A 100 -11.50 5.92 -10.65
C THR A 100 -11.87 4.62 -9.91
N VAL A 101 -11.70 3.47 -10.55
CA VAL A 101 -11.97 2.16 -9.91
C VAL A 101 -10.97 1.91 -8.77
N LEU A 102 -9.68 2.12 -9.04
CA LEU A 102 -8.61 1.93 -8.05
C LEU A 102 -8.76 2.87 -6.86
N CYS A 103 -9.09 4.16 -7.09
CA CYS A 103 -9.34 5.11 -6.00
C CYS A 103 -10.51 4.68 -5.11
N LYS A 104 -11.60 4.16 -5.70
CA LYS A 104 -12.74 3.65 -4.90
C LYS A 104 -12.33 2.49 -4.01
N GLN A 105 -11.52 1.57 -4.53
CA GLN A 105 -10.99 0.44 -3.76
C GLN A 105 -10.04 0.92 -2.64
N ILE A 106 -9.15 1.86 -2.96
CA ILE A 106 -8.22 2.47 -1.98
C ILE A 106 -8.99 3.20 -0.88
N ALA A 107 -9.99 4.01 -1.23
CA ALA A 107 -10.79 4.72 -0.24
C ALA A 107 -11.51 3.75 0.69
N GLY A 108 -12.18 2.73 0.12
CA GLY A 108 -12.89 1.73 0.90
C GLY A 108 -11.96 0.94 1.83
N ALA A 109 -10.77 0.56 1.36
CA ALA A 109 -9.78 -0.11 2.19
C ALA A 109 -9.28 0.79 3.33
N ALA A 110 -8.96 2.05 3.04
CA ALA A 110 -8.48 2.99 4.05
C ALA A 110 -9.54 3.30 5.12
N GLU A 111 -10.81 3.45 4.73
CA GLU A 111 -11.91 3.70 5.66
C GLU A 111 -12.24 2.47 6.52
N ALA A 112 -12.19 1.27 5.93
CA ALA A 112 -12.35 0.03 6.68
C ALA A 112 -11.22 -0.15 7.70
N ALA A 113 -9.96 0.06 7.27
CA ALA A 113 -8.78 0.01 8.13
C ALA A 113 -8.88 1.01 9.29
N ASN A 114 -9.34 2.23 9.02
CA ASN A 114 -9.48 3.26 10.05
C ASN A 114 -10.59 2.92 11.07
N SER A 115 -11.66 2.27 10.61
CA SER A 115 -12.74 1.80 11.49
C SER A 115 -12.31 0.63 12.37
N ASP A 116 -11.44 -0.26 11.86
CA ASP A 116 -10.92 -1.44 12.54
C ASP A 116 -9.81 -1.11 13.56
N ALA A 117 -9.04 -0.04 13.31
CA ALA A 117 -7.95 0.39 14.20
C ALA A 117 -8.39 0.80 15.63
N GLY A 118 -9.70 0.99 15.87
CA GLY A 118 -10.26 1.38 17.17
C GLY A 118 -9.80 2.78 17.63
N PRO A 119 -10.37 3.31 18.73
CA PRO A 119 -9.88 4.55 19.32
C PRO A 119 -8.46 4.32 19.89
N ARG A 120 -7.46 4.99 19.31
CA ARG A 120 -6.11 5.08 19.87
C ARG A 120 -6.11 6.24 20.87
N GLU A 121 -6.29 5.90 22.15
CA GLU A 121 -6.31 6.85 23.29
C GLU A 121 -4.94 7.50 23.55
#